data_AF-A0A4S4K796-F1
#
_entry.id   AF-A0A4S4K796-F1
#
_cell.length_a   1.000
_cell.length_b   1.000
_cell.length_c   1.000
_cell.angle_alpha   90.00
_cell.angle_beta   90.00
_cell.angle_gamma   90.00
#
_symmetry.space_group_name_H-M   'P 1'
#
loop_
_entity.id
_entity.type
_entity.pdbx_description
1 polymer ?
#
loop_
_entity_poly.entity_id
_entity_poly.type
_entity_poly.pdbx_seq_one_letter_code
_entity_poly.pdbx_strand_id
1 'polypeptide(L)'
;MADHIAVMLDLEHKITAAGKKLPDPHVARALVISLPCTPLWDVIKIQCFAFSKDKFTPKNVGSTLQAEANRMAREKGSGETALFMQRPPKMQKRGKGKGPQPGDECRYCHSKGHWANKCMKHEEDECR
;
A
#
# COMPACT_ATOMS: atom_id res chain seq x y z
N MET A 1 5.48 11.63 -6.22
CA MET A 1 4.20 12.28 -6.59
C MET A 1 3.97 13.57 -5.84
N ALA A 2 4.10 13.60 -4.51
CA ALA A 2 4.14 14.85 -3.76
C ALA A 2 5.23 15.80 -4.30
N ASP A 3 6.41 15.27 -4.62
CA ASP A 3 7.51 16.04 -5.22
C ASP A 3 7.14 16.61 -6.61
N HIS A 4 6.45 15.83 -7.44
CA HIS A 4 6.00 16.27 -8.77
C HIS A 4 4.98 17.40 -8.67
N ILE A 5 3.99 17.26 -7.78
CA ILE A 5 3.00 18.31 -7.53
C ILE A 5 3.69 19.57 -6.98
N ALA A 6 4.63 19.42 -6.06
CA ALA A 6 5.40 20.54 -5.51
C ALA A 6 6.22 21.27 -6.58
N VAL A 7 6.90 20.54 -7.48
CA VAL A 7 7.64 21.13 -8.60
C VAL A 7 6.71 21.92 -9.53
N MET A 8 5.53 21.40 -9.84
CA MET A 8 4.57 22.09 -10.70
C MET A 8 4.00 23.36 -10.05
N LEU A 9 3.73 23.34 -8.74
CA LEU A 9 3.29 24.52 -7.99
C LEU A 9 4.40 25.56 -7.84
N ASP A 10 5.66 25.13 -7.69
CA ASP A 10 6.81 26.03 -7.69
C ASP A 10 7.00 26.71 -9.05
N LEU A 11 6.80 25.98 -10.15
CA LEU A 11 6.79 26.55 -11.51
C LEU A 11 5.68 27.59 -11.69
N GLU A 12 4.46 27.33 -11.19
CA GLU A 12 3.37 28.31 -11.18
C GLU A 12 3.79 29.59 -10.44
N HIS A 13 4.42 29.44 -9.26
CA HIS A 13 4.90 30.56 -8.46
C HIS A 13 5.97 31.38 -9.19
N LYS A 14 6.93 30.70 -9.83
CA LYS A 14 7.99 31.34 -10.63
C LYS A 14 7.44 32.12 -11.81
N ILE A 15 6.47 31.56 -12.54
CA ILE A 15 5.85 32.25 -13.67
C ILE A 15 5.07 33.48 -13.21
N THR A 16 4.36 33.36 -12.08
CA THR A 16 3.65 34.48 -11.46
C THR A 16 4.62 35.58 -11.03
N ALA A 17 5.75 35.22 -10.42
CA ALA A 17 6.80 36.16 -10.03
C ALA A 17 7.45 36.86 -11.23
N ALA A 18 7.51 36.21 -12.39
CA ALA A 18 7.98 36.81 -13.65
C ALA A 18 6.99 37.84 -14.26
N GLY A 19 5.83 38.07 -13.63
CA GLY A 19 4.94 39.19 -13.92
C GLY A 19 3.69 38.84 -14.75
N LYS A 20 3.52 37.59 -15.22
CA LYS A 20 2.27 37.15 -15.84
C LYS A 20 1.62 36.04 -15.01
N LYS A 21 0.41 36.29 -14.52
CA LYS A 21 -0.43 35.25 -13.93
C LYS A 21 -0.98 34.37 -15.06
N LEU A 22 -0.70 33.06 -15.02
CA LEU A 22 -1.39 32.13 -15.90
C LEU A 22 -2.84 31.97 -15.45
N PRO A 23 -3.81 31.89 -16.39
CA PRO A 23 -5.17 31.53 -16.04
C PRO A 23 -5.21 30.13 -15.41
N ASP A 24 -5.94 30.00 -14.30
CA ASP A 24 -6.13 28.78 -13.52
C ASP A 24 -6.43 27.52 -14.38
N PRO A 25 -7.26 27.57 -15.44
CA PRO A 25 -7.50 26.40 -16.28
C PRO A 25 -6.26 25.88 -17.02
N HIS A 26 -5.30 26.74 -17.34
CA HIS A 26 -4.07 26.31 -18.01
C HIS A 26 -3.11 25.64 -17.02
N VAL A 27 -3.00 26.18 -15.82
CA VAL A 27 -2.19 25.56 -14.75
C VAL A 27 -2.78 24.21 -14.35
N ALA A 28 -4.10 24.15 -14.18
CA ALA A 28 -4.81 22.90 -13.91
C ALA A 28 -4.59 21.84 -15.01
N ARG A 29 -4.66 22.22 -16.28
CA ARG A 29 -4.32 21.30 -17.40
C ARG A 29 -2.86 20.85 -17.32
N ALA A 30 -1.93 21.78 -17.11
CA ALA A 30 -0.50 21.47 -17.02
C ALA A 30 -0.23 20.45 -15.91
N LEU A 31 -0.87 20.61 -14.74
CA LEU A 31 -0.81 19.65 -13.64
C LEU A 31 -1.29 18.26 -14.08
N VAL A 32 -2.46 18.15 -14.72
CA VAL A 32 -3.04 16.87 -15.14
C VAL A 32 -2.19 16.19 -16.23
N ILE A 33 -1.72 16.91 -17.24
CA ILE A 33 -0.95 16.32 -18.35
C ILE A 33 0.47 15.93 -17.94
N SER A 34 1.02 16.60 -16.92
CA SER A 34 2.36 16.29 -16.39
C SER A 34 2.43 14.97 -15.60
N LEU A 35 1.28 14.34 -15.33
CA LEU A 35 1.21 13.08 -14.58
C LEU A 35 1.85 11.91 -15.34
N PRO A 36 2.45 10.94 -14.63
CA PRO A 36 3.04 9.75 -15.25
C PRO A 36 2.07 9.03 -16.19
N CYS A 37 2.59 8.50 -17.30
CA CYS A 37 1.85 7.66 -18.23
C CYS A 37 1.71 6.24 -17.65
N THR A 38 0.76 6.07 -16.74
CA THR A 38 0.38 4.77 -16.19
C THR A 38 -1.14 4.62 -16.25
N PRO A 39 -1.67 3.39 -16.43
CA PRO A 39 -3.12 3.18 -16.53
C PRO A 39 -3.91 3.72 -15.35
N LEU A 40 -3.33 3.66 -14.14
CA LEU A 40 -3.93 4.14 -12.92
C LEU A 40 -4.09 5.68 -12.93
N TRP A 41 -3.06 6.39 -13.38
CA TRP A 41 -3.10 7.85 -13.51
C TRP A 41 -3.97 8.31 -14.68
N ASP A 42 -4.13 7.52 -15.73
CA ASP A 42 -4.99 7.86 -16.87
C ASP A 42 -6.47 7.94 -16.47
N VAL A 43 -6.92 7.05 -15.58
CA VAL A 43 -8.28 7.15 -14.99
C VAL A 43 -8.44 8.46 -14.21
N ILE A 44 -7.42 8.84 -13.44
CA ILE A 44 -7.45 10.09 -12.65
C ILE A 44 -7.40 11.32 -13.56
N LYS A 45 -6.68 11.29 -14.69
CA LYS A 45 -6.70 12.36 -15.69
C LYS A 45 -8.12 12.58 -16.21
N ILE A 46 -8.83 11.50 -16.56
CA ILE A 46 -10.22 11.57 -17.04
C ILE A 46 -11.12 12.21 -15.97
N GLN A 47 -10.99 11.80 -14.71
CA GLN A 47 -11.77 12.37 -13.61
C GLN A 47 -11.48 13.87 -13.39
N CYS A 48 -10.21 14.28 -13.47
CA CYS A 48 -9.81 15.68 -13.33
C CYS A 48 -10.36 16.53 -14.49
N PHE A 49 -10.36 16.01 -15.72
CA PHE A 49 -10.95 16.70 -16.88
C PHE A 49 -12.48 16.74 -16.86
N ALA A 50 -13.13 15.83 -16.12
CA ALA A 50 -14.57 15.83 -15.93
C ALA A 50 -15.07 16.90 -14.92
N PHE A 51 -14.18 17.63 -14.26
CA PHE A 51 -14.59 18.73 -13.38
C PHE A 51 -15.35 19.82 -14.14
N SER A 52 -16.40 20.34 -13.51
CA SER A 52 -17.09 21.55 -13.96
C SER A 52 -16.09 22.70 -14.08
N LYS A 53 -16.30 23.61 -15.03
CA LYS A 53 -15.39 24.75 -15.28
C LYS A 53 -15.06 25.54 -14.00
N ASP A 54 -16.06 25.72 -13.12
CA ASP A 54 -15.91 26.47 -11.87
C ASP A 54 -15.05 25.74 -10.82
N LYS A 55 -14.95 24.41 -10.93
CA LYS A 55 -14.16 23.56 -10.03
C LYS A 55 -12.79 23.23 -10.60
N PHE A 56 -12.53 23.53 -11.87
CA PHE A 56 -11.29 23.21 -12.56
C PHE A 56 -10.21 24.27 -12.28
N THR A 57 -9.74 24.27 -11.03
CA THR A 57 -8.68 25.14 -10.52
C THR A 57 -7.45 24.32 -10.13
N PRO A 58 -6.23 24.89 -10.18
CA PRO A 58 -5.01 24.16 -9.84
C PRO A 58 -5.03 23.64 -8.41
N LYS A 59 -5.64 24.38 -7.48
CA LYS A 59 -5.82 23.97 -6.08
C LYS A 59 -6.69 22.71 -5.95
N ASN A 60 -7.84 22.68 -6.62
CA ASN A 60 -8.74 21.54 -6.55
C ASN A 60 -8.10 20.31 -7.20
N VAL A 61 -7.54 20.46 -8.40
CA VAL A 61 -6.82 19.41 -9.10
C VAL A 61 -5.66 18.88 -8.24
N GLY A 62 -4.82 19.77 -7.70
CA GLY A 62 -3.71 19.38 -6.82
C GLY A 62 -4.18 18.61 -5.57
N SER A 63 -5.28 19.05 -4.94
CA SER A 63 -5.84 18.36 -3.77
C SER A 63 -6.36 16.96 -4.11
N THR A 64 -7.04 16.81 -5.25
CA THR A 64 -7.48 15.50 -5.75
C THR A 64 -6.29 14.61 -6.04
N LEU A 65 -5.30 15.08 -6.81
CA LEU A 65 -4.11 14.30 -7.15
C LEU A 65 -3.33 13.85 -5.91
N GLN A 66 -3.24 14.70 -4.88
CA GLN A 66 -2.61 14.34 -3.63
C GLN A 66 -3.41 13.30 -2.85
N ALA A 67 -4.73 13.43 -2.79
CA ALA A 67 -5.61 12.44 -2.16
C ALA A 67 -5.50 11.08 -2.85
N GLU A 68 -5.48 11.07 -4.19
CA GLU A 68 -5.28 9.89 -5.03
C GLU A 68 -3.91 9.24 -4.78
N ALA A 69 -2.83 10.03 -4.79
CA ALA A 69 -1.48 9.53 -4.48
C ALA A 69 -1.41 8.90 -3.07
N ASN A 70 -2.07 9.53 -2.09
CA ASN A 70 -2.14 9.00 -0.72
C ASN A 70 -2.96 7.71 -0.65
N ARG A 71 -4.06 7.59 -1.41
CA ARG A 71 -4.85 6.35 -1.50
C ARG A 71 -4.01 5.22 -2.07
N MET A 72 -3.31 5.47 -3.17
CA MET A 72 -2.44 4.48 -3.82
C MET A 72 -1.31 4.01 -2.88
N ALA A 73 -0.71 4.92 -2.12
CA ALA A 73 0.29 4.58 -1.12
C ALA A 73 -0.28 3.69 0.00
N ARG A 74 -1.52 3.96 0.45
CA ARG A 74 -2.21 3.14 1.44
C ARG A 74 -2.57 1.76 0.91
N GLU A 75 -3.06 1.65 -0.32
CA GLU A 75 -3.38 0.35 -0.93
C GLU A 75 -2.13 -0.51 -1.10
N LYS A 76 -1.01 0.09 -1.51
CA LYS A 76 0.29 -0.60 -1.59
C LYS A 76 0.75 -1.11 -0.22
N GLY A 77 0.61 -0.32 0.84
CA GLY A 77 0.94 -0.74 2.21
C GLY A 77 -0.08 -1.70 2.85
N SER A 78 -1.34 -1.63 2.42
CA SER A 78 -2.44 -2.46 2.91
C SER A 78 -2.44 -3.84 2.26
N GLY A 79 -1.97 -4.00 1.02
CA GLY A 79 -1.84 -5.31 0.38
C GLY A 79 -0.87 -6.24 1.10
N GLU A 80 0.20 -5.69 1.69
CA GLU A 80 1.19 -6.45 2.47
C GLU A 80 0.72 -6.75 3.91
N THR A 81 -0.20 -5.96 4.46
CA THR A 81 -0.66 -6.09 5.86
C THR A 81 -2.06 -6.68 6.02
N ALA A 82 -2.90 -6.71 4.97
CA ALA A 82 -4.27 -7.22 5.03
C ALA A 82 -4.38 -8.76 5.07
N LEU A 83 -3.29 -9.49 4.80
CA LEU A 83 -3.23 -10.95 5.02
C LEU A 83 -2.97 -11.33 6.48
N PHE A 84 -2.66 -10.38 7.37
CA PHE A 84 -2.30 -10.67 8.77
C PHE A 84 -3.32 -10.23 9.83
N MET A 85 -4.52 -9.79 9.44
CA MET A 85 -5.58 -9.44 10.40
C MET A 85 -6.77 -10.39 10.38
N GLN A 86 -6.51 -11.71 10.46
CA GLN A 86 -7.43 -12.58 11.19
C GLN A 86 -7.02 -12.56 12.66
N ARG A 87 -7.68 -11.73 13.47
CA ARG A 87 -7.60 -11.85 14.93
C ARG A 87 -8.12 -13.23 15.33
N PRO A 88 -7.33 -14.11 15.95
CA PRO A 88 -7.91 -15.24 16.66
C PRO A 88 -8.58 -14.74 17.95
N PRO A 89 -9.65 -15.40 18.42
CA PRO A 89 -10.27 -15.07 19.69
C PRO A 89 -9.30 -15.36 20.85
N LYS A 90 -9.19 -14.38 21.76
CA LYS A 90 -8.56 -14.39 23.09
C LYS A 90 -7.80 -15.67 23.47
N MET A 91 -6.48 -15.62 23.35
CA MET A 91 -5.57 -16.64 23.86
C MET A 91 -5.61 -16.64 25.40
N GLN A 92 -6.25 -17.65 25.99
CA GLN A 92 -6.01 -18.02 27.38
C GLN A 92 -4.53 -18.33 27.55
N LYS A 93 -3.89 -17.78 28.59
CA LYS A 93 -2.53 -18.15 29.00
C LYS A 93 -2.52 -19.63 29.38
N ARG A 94 -2.25 -20.52 28.42
CA ARG A 94 -1.84 -21.90 28.69
C ARG A 94 -0.35 -21.88 28.99
N GLY A 95 0.01 -22.39 30.16
CA GLY A 95 1.38 -22.39 30.68
C GLY A 95 2.37 -23.03 29.72
N LYS A 96 3.64 -22.65 29.87
CA LYS A 96 4.80 -23.26 29.18
C LYS A 96 4.65 -24.78 29.20
N GLY A 97 4.36 -25.38 28.05
CA GLY A 97 4.38 -26.82 27.88
C GLY A 97 5.79 -27.33 28.18
N LYS A 98 5.89 -28.32 29.07
CA LYS A 98 7.13 -29.08 29.27
C LYS A 98 7.50 -29.76 27.95
N GLY A 99 8.78 -29.74 27.59
CA GLY A 99 9.30 -30.49 26.44
C GLY A 99 9.03 -32.00 26.57
N PRO A 100 9.23 -32.77 25.49
CA PRO A 100 8.95 -34.20 25.50
C PRO A 100 9.79 -34.88 26.59
N GLN A 101 9.15 -35.68 27.44
CA GLN A 101 9.83 -36.45 28.48
C GLN A 101 10.57 -37.65 27.87
N PRO A 102 11.56 -38.24 28.56
CA PRO A 102 12.36 -39.35 28.03
C PRO A 102 11.55 -40.61 27.64
N GLY A 103 10.29 -40.72 28.08
CA GLY A 103 9.37 -41.80 27.74
C GLY A 103 8.35 -41.45 26.66
N ASP A 104 8.27 -40.20 26.21
CA ASP A 104 7.30 -39.77 25.21
C ASP A 104 7.74 -40.24 23.81
N GLU A 105 6.86 -41.02 23.17
CA GLU A 105 7.03 -41.53 21.81
C GLU A 105 6.35 -40.60 20.81
N CYS A 106 7.05 -40.33 19.71
CA CYS A 106 6.52 -39.57 18.59
C CYS A 106 5.31 -40.30 17.98
N ARG A 107 4.16 -39.64 17.87
CA ARG A 107 2.94 -40.26 17.30
C ARG A 107 3.03 -40.64 15.82
N TYR A 108 4.06 -40.16 15.12
CA TYR A 108 4.25 -40.41 13.69
C TYR A 108 5.23 -41.55 13.43
N CYS A 109 6.44 -41.50 14.03
CA CYS A 109 7.46 -42.54 13.83
C CYS A 109 7.66 -43.49 15.03
N HIS A 110 6.88 -43.30 16.10
CA HIS A 110 6.95 -44.03 17.38
C HIS A 110 8.34 -44.01 18.06
N SER A 111 9.24 -43.12 17.63
CA SER A 111 10.57 -42.97 18.23
C SER A 111 10.55 -41.96 19.38
N LYS A 112 11.37 -42.19 20.40
CA LYS A 112 11.41 -41.36 21.62
C LYS A 112 12.21 -40.07 21.42
N GLY A 113 11.91 -39.07 22.24
CA GLY A 113 12.72 -37.85 22.36
C GLY A 113 12.35 -36.69 21.42
N HIS A 114 11.28 -36.81 20.64
CA HIS A 114 10.75 -35.71 19.82
C HIS A 114 9.23 -35.80 19.66
N TRP A 115 8.60 -34.64 19.42
CA TRP A 115 7.18 -34.57 19.07
C TRP A 115 6.96 -34.84 17.58
N ALA A 116 5.76 -35.29 17.21
CA ALA A 116 5.39 -35.54 15.80
C ALA A 116 5.65 -34.33 14.89
N ASN A 117 5.41 -33.11 15.38
CA ASN A 117 5.67 -31.87 14.63
C ASN A 117 7.16 -31.56 14.39
N LYS A 118 8.08 -32.32 15.00
CA LYS A 118 9.54 -32.22 14.78
C LYS A 118 10.11 -33.56 14.32
N CYS A 119 9.27 -34.41 13.73
CA CYS A 119 9.70 -35.70 13.24
C CYS A 119 10.30 -35.54 11.85
N MET A 120 11.57 -35.90 11.69
CA MET A 120 12.24 -35.81 10.39
C MET A 120 11.52 -36.58 9.28
N LYS A 121 10.94 -37.76 9.56
CA LYS A 121 10.15 -38.48 8.55
C LYS A 121 8.88 -37.73 8.12
N HIS A 122 8.25 -36.98 9.02
CA HIS A 122 7.09 -36.17 8.68
C HIS A 122 7.49 -34.97 7.80
N GLU A 123 8.64 -34.36 8.09
CA GLU A 123 9.20 -33.27 7.27
C GLU A 123 9.63 -33.76 5.88
N GLU A 124 10.16 -34.99 5.78
CA GLU A 124 10.54 -35.62 4.50
C GLU A 124 9.31 -35.96 3.63
N ASP A 125 8.21 -36.43 4.23
CA ASP A 125 6.97 -36.79 3.51
C ASP A 125 6.16 -35.56 3.06
N GLU A 126 6.22 -34.43 3.78
CA GLU A 126 5.59 -33.16 3.35
C GLU A 126 6.34 -32.47 2.19
N CYS A 127 7.59 -32.86 1.92
CA CYS A 127 8.42 -32.28 0.86
C CYS A 127 8.33 -33.03 -0.49
N ARG A 128 7.35 -33.94 -0.64
CA ARG A 128 7.15 -34.77 -1.84
C ARG A 128 5.76 -34.55 -2.45
#